data_AF-A0A949NR54-F1
#
_entry.id   AF-A0A949NR54-F1
#
_cell.length_a   1.000
_cell.length_b   1.000
_cell.length_c   1.000
_cell.angle_alpha   90.00
_cell.angle_beta   90.00
_cell.angle_gamma   90.00
#
_symmetry.space_group_name_H-M   'P 1'
#
loop_
_entity.id
_entity.type
_entity.pdbx_description
1 polymer ?
#
loop_
_entity_poly.entity_id
_entity_poly.type
_entity_poly.pdbx_seq_one_letter_code
_entity_poly.pdbx_strand_id
1 'polypeptide(L)'
;MHKATDFEELDVKARSALQQIKDRADDIEKSLAAKTIEADEVLAKIKNIAAEQGVTQQAIYFKEEAKVNEEGAAWWFKLTVGAAIVLFLFASGALASAYILPPPSGLYATVQLTVGKILVFGVLTFALYFCAKNYFSQKHNAVINKHRQNALVTYEAIVKAAADSANTDIILNQAASCIFVPQNTGYSALKVGNVPTTTSPMNFLLKQASGE
;
A
#
# COMPACT_ATOMS: atom_id res chain seq x y z
N MET A 1 -23.83 -39.76 -81.40
CA MET A 1 -24.13 -40.04 -79.98
C MET A 1 -23.04 -39.60 -78.99
N HIS A 2 -21.79 -39.28 -79.40
CA HIS A 2 -20.70 -38.86 -78.49
C HIS A 2 -20.92 -37.53 -77.73
N LYS A 3 -21.66 -36.57 -78.29
CA LYS A 3 -21.79 -35.20 -77.72
C LYS A 3 -22.71 -35.14 -76.48
N ALA A 4 -23.58 -36.13 -76.29
CA ALA A 4 -24.46 -36.20 -75.12
C ALA A 4 -23.73 -36.79 -73.90
N THR A 5 -22.86 -37.77 -74.13
CA THR A 5 -22.06 -38.43 -73.08
C THR A 5 -21.05 -37.47 -72.45
N ASP A 6 -20.44 -36.58 -73.24
CA ASP A 6 -19.51 -35.54 -72.75
C ASP A 6 -20.21 -34.50 -71.85
N PHE A 7 -21.48 -34.19 -72.15
CA PHE A 7 -22.27 -33.22 -71.38
C PHE A 7 -22.69 -33.78 -70.01
N GLU A 8 -23.00 -35.07 -69.97
CA GLU A 8 -23.38 -35.78 -68.75
C GLU A 8 -22.16 -35.95 -67.81
N GLU A 9 -20.98 -36.23 -68.36
CA GLU A 9 -19.74 -36.28 -67.60
C GLU A 9 -19.32 -34.91 -67.04
N LEU A 10 -19.54 -33.83 -67.81
CA LEU A 10 -19.34 -32.45 -67.38
C LEU A 10 -20.30 -32.05 -66.25
N ASP A 11 -21.57 -32.44 -66.32
CA ASP A 11 -22.56 -32.13 -65.27
C ASP A 11 -22.24 -32.87 -63.96
N VAL A 12 -21.77 -34.13 -64.04
CA VAL A 12 -21.29 -34.89 -62.88
C VAL A 12 -20.04 -34.25 -62.26
N LYS A 13 -19.06 -33.82 -63.08
CA LYS A 13 -17.87 -33.11 -62.60
C LYS A 13 -18.22 -31.75 -61.98
N ALA A 14 -19.16 -31.02 -62.56
CA ALA A 14 -19.64 -29.75 -62.03
C ALA A 14 -20.33 -29.94 -60.66
N ARG A 15 -21.19 -30.96 -60.52
CA ARG A 15 -21.83 -31.29 -59.24
C ARG A 15 -20.82 -31.75 -58.19
N SER A 16 -19.83 -32.55 -58.58
CA SER A 16 -18.75 -32.97 -57.68
C SER A 16 -17.88 -31.79 -57.22
N ALA A 17 -17.55 -30.86 -58.12
CA ALA A 17 -16.83 -29.65 -57.78
C ALA A 17 -17.65 -28.73 -56.85
N LEU A 18 -18.96 -28.55 -57.12
CA LEU A 18 -19.86 -27.80 -56.25
C LEU A 18 -19.98 -28.43 -54.86
N GLN A 19 -20.02 -29.77 -54.78
CA GLN A 19 -20.03 -30.48 -53.50
C GLN A 19 -18.71 -30.29 -52.74
N GLN A 20 -17.56 -30.40 -53.40
CA GLN A 20 -16.25 -30.15 -52.77
C GLN A 20 -16.10 -28.71 -52.29
N ILE A 21 -16.62 -27.73 -53.04
CA ILE A 21 -16.64 -26.32 -52.62
C ILE A 21 -17.52 -26.16 -51.39
N LYS A 22 -18.69 -26.81 -51.36
CA LYS A 22 -19.60 -26.80 -50.21
C LYS A 22 -18.96 -27.43 -48.97
N ASP A 23 -18.36 -28.60 -49.12
CA ASP A 23 -17.69 -29.31 -48.02
C ASP A 23 -16.51 -28.47 -47.45
N ARG A 24 -15.73 -27.81 -48.32
CA ARG A 24 -14.67 -26.88 -47.89
C ARG A 24 -15.22 -25.62 -47.21
N ALA A 25 -16.34 -25.10 -47.68
CA ALA A 25 -16.99 -23.95 -47.03
C ALA A 25 -17.48 -24.32 -45.63
N ASP A 26 -18.11 -25.48 -45.47
CA ASP A 26 -18.55 -26.01 -44.17
C ASP A 26 -17.37 -26.28 -43.23
N ASP A 27 -16.25 -26.82 -43.74
CA ASP A 27 -15.03 -27.04 -42.95
C ASP A 27 -14.36 -25.72 -42.54
N ILE A 28 -14.33 -24.73 -43.44
CA ILE A 28 -13.84 -23.39 -43.12
C ILE A 28 -14.73 -22.75 -42.05
N GLU A 29 -16.05 -22.83 -42.17
CA GLU A 29 -17.00 -22.29 -41.20
C GLU A 29 -16.80 -22.94 -39.82
N LYS A 30 -16.65 -24.27 -39.76
CA LYS A 30 -16.33 -25.00 -38.52
C LYS A 30 -14.97 -24.59 -37.95
N SER A 31 -13.94 -24.47 -38.78
CA SER A 31 -12.60 -24.07 -38.34
C SER A 31 -12.56 -22.63 -37.82
N LEU A 32 -13.33 -21.73 -38.46
CA LEU A 32 -13.46 -20.34 -38.06
C LEU A 32 -14.23 -20.22 -36.74
N ALA A 33 -15.31 -20.97 -36.59
CA ALA A 33 -16.04 -21.07 -35.32
C ALA A 33 -15.14 -21.60 -34.20
N ALA A 34 -14.41 -22.69 -34.44
CA ALA A 34 -13.47 -23.27 -33.47
C ALA A 34 -12.35 -22.28 -33.10
N LYS A 35 -11.77 -21.58 -34.08
CA LYS A 35 -10.74 -20.57 -33.83
C LYS A 35 -11.27 -19.32 -33.13
N THR A 36 -12.53 -18.97 -33.35
CA THR A 36 -13.18 -17.85 -32.65
C THR A 36 -13.35 -18.20 -31.17
N ILE A 37 -13.83 -19.41 -30.87
CA ILE A 37 -13.93 -19.92 -29.50
C ILE A 37 -12.55 -19.99 -28.82
N GLU A 38 -11.54 -20.51 -29.50
CA GLU A 38 -10.17 -20.59 -28.98
C GLU A 38 -9.57 -19.20 -28.72
N ALA A 39 -9.83 -18.23 -29.61
CA ALA A 39 -9.40 -16.84 -29.43
C ALA A 39 -10.08 -16.17 -28.23
N ASP A 40 -11.38 -16.40 -28.03
CA ASP A 40 -12.12 -15.91 -26.88
C ASP A 40 -11.60 -16.51 -25.57
N GLU A 41 -11.29 -17.80 -25.55
CA GLU A 41 -10.67 -18.47 -24.39
C GLU A 41 -9.28 -17.92 -24.06
N VAL A 42 -8.44 -17.70 -25.09
CA VAL A 42 -7.10 -17.12 -24.91
C VAL A 42 -7.20 -15.69 -24.40
N LEU A 43 -8.10 -14.88 -24.96
CA LEU A 43 -8.34 -13.51 -24.50
C LEU A 43 -8.83 -13.49 -23.04
N ALA A 44 -9.72 -14.41 -22.65
CA ALA A 44 -10.19 -14.55 -21.28
C ALA A 44 -9.04 -14.93 -20.32
N LYS A 45 -8.16 -15.86 -20.71
CA LYS A 45 -6.96 -16.22 -19.94
C LYS A 45 -5.99 -15.05 -19.78
N ILE A 46 -5.74 -14.29 -20.84
CA ILE A 46 -4.87 -13.09 -20.79
C ILE A 46 -5.44 -12.05 -19.81
N LYS A 47 -6.75 -11.78 -19.87
CA LYS A 47 -7.40 -10.86 -18.92
C LYS A 47 -7.28 -11.32 -17.47
N ASN A 48 -7.48 -12.60 -17.19
CA ASN A 48 -7.33 -13.16 -15.85
C ASN A 48 -5.89 -13.10 -15.34
N ILE A 49 -4.90 -13.49 -16.16
CA ILE A 49 -3.48 -13.42 -15.80
C ILE A 49 -3.06 -11.96 -15.57
N ALA A 50 -3.54 -11.02 -16.39
CA ALA A 50 -3.26 -9.60 -16.20
C ALA A 50 -3.83 -9.05 -14.88
N ALA A 51 -5.04 -9.47 -14.50
CA ALA A 51 -5.64 -9.11 -13.22
C ALA A 51 -4.86 -9.70 -12.03
N GLU A 52 -4.48 -10.97 -12.10
CA GLU A 52 -3.71 -11.69 -11.08
C GLU A 52 -2.29 -11.10 -10.92
N GLN A 53 -1.61 -10.82 -12.02
CA GLN A 53 -0.30 -10.15 -12.04
C GLN A 53 -0.37 -8.72 -11.48
N GLY A 54 -1.42 -7.96 -11.80
CA GLY A 54 -1.60 -6.60 -11.29
C GLY A 54 -1.73 -6.54 -9.77
N VAL A 55 -2.59 -7.39 -9.18
CA VAL A 55 -2.78 -7.48 -7.73
C VAL A 55 -1.52 -8.03 -7.04
N THR A 56 -0.88 -9.04 -7.63
CA THR A 56 0.37 -9.63 -7.11
C THR A 56 1.50 -8.60 -7.10
N GLN A 57 1.67 -7.80 -8.16
CA GLN A 57 2.70 -6.76 -8.20
C GLN A 57 2.45 -5.66 -7.19
N GLN A 58 1.20 -5.23 -6.98
CA GLN A 58 0.89 -4.27 -5.93
C GLN A 58 1.18 -4.84 -4.53
N ALA A 59 0.86 -6.11 -4.28
CA ALA A 59 1.20 -6.77 -3.03
C ALA A 59 2.72 -6.82 -2.80
N ILE A 60 3.51 -7.11 -3.85
CA ILE A 60 4.98 -7.10 -3.79
C ILE A 60 5.51 -5.69 -3.51
N TYR A 61 4.94 -4.65 -4.15
CA TYR A 61 5.33 -3.26 -3.89
C TYR A 61 5.10 -2.88 -2.41
N PHE A 62 3.92 -3.18 -1.87
CA PHE A 62 3.64 -2.92 -0.44
C PHE A 62 4.51 -3.75 0.50
N LYS A 63 4.90 -4.96 0.11
CA LYS A 63 5.86 -5.78 0.88
C LYS A 63 7.24 -5.12 0.94
N GLU A 64 7.74 -4.64 -0.20
CA GLU A 64 9.05 -3.98 -0.25
C GLU A 64 9.02 -2.65 0.51
N GLU A 65 7.97 -1.86 0.33
CA GLU A 65 7.77 -0.61 1.07
C GLU A 65 7.65 -0.86 2.57
N ALA A 66 6.99 -1.94 3.00
CA ALA A 66 6.93 -2.33 4.41
C ALA A 66 8.33 -2.65 4.96
N LYS A 67 9.17 -3.33 4.18
CA LYS A 67 10.54 -3.68 4.54
C LYS A 67 11.44 -2.44 4.66
N VAL A 68 11.39 -1.53 3.68
CA VAL A 68 12.12 -0.26 3.72
C VAL A 68 11.74 0.55 4.96
N ASN A 69 10.44 0.63 5.28
CA ASN A 69 9.96 1.31 6.48
C ASN A 69 10.39 0.59 7.77
N GLU A 70 10.47 -0.75 7.77
CA GLU A 70 10.94 -1.53 8.91
C GLU A 70 12.45 -1.35 9.17
N GLU A 71 13.26 -1.33 8.11
CA GLU A 71 14.70 -1.02 8.17
C GLU A 71 14.92 0.43 8.63
N GLY A 72 14.15 1.37 8.08
CA GLY A 72 14.14 2.77 8.50
C GLY A 72 13.77 2.91 9.98
N ALA A 73 12.78 2.16 10.47
CA ALA A 73 12.45 2.13 11.89
C ALA A 73 13.62 1.61 12.74
N ALA A 74 14.29 0.53 12.33
CA ALA A 74 15.47 0.02 13.06
C ALA A 74 16.61 1.07 13.13
N TRP A 75 16.80 1.84 12.07
CA TRP A 75 17.73 2.96 12.05
C TRP A 75 17.34 4.07 13.05
N TRP A 76 16.09 4.55 13.00
CA TRP A 76 15.60 5.57 13.92
C TRP A 76 15.57 5.10 15.38
N PHE A 77 15.41 3.80 15.62
CA PHE A 77 15.53 3.22 16.95
C PHE A 77 16.95 3.38 17.50
N LYS A 78 17.97 3.02 16.70
CA LYS A 78 19.38 3.21 17.09
C LYS A 78 19.70 4.68 17.38
N LEU A 79 19.19 5.60 16.56
CA LEU A 79 19.33 7.03 16.79
C LEU A 79 18.65 7.49 18.08
N THR A 80 17.43 7.02 18.36
CA THR A 80 16.71 7.32 19.60
C THR A 80 17.49 6.83 20.84
N VAL A 81 18.03 5.61 20.80
CA VAL A 81 18.86 5.05 21.87
C VAL A 81 20.13 5.88 22.06
N GLY A 82 20.81 6.26 20.98
CA GLY A 82 21.99 7.13 21.03
C GLY A 82 21.68 8.50 21.65
N ALA A 83 20.58 9.14 21.22
CA ALA A 83 20.13 10.41 21.77
C ALA A 83 19.79 10.31 23.27
N ALA A 84 19.18 9.20 23.71
CA ALA A 84 18.89 8.97 25.12
C ALA A 84 20.17 8.83 25.95
N ILE A 85 21.19 8.12 25.44
CA ILE A 85 22.50 8.00 26.09
C ILE A 85 23.16 9.38 26.21
N VAL A 86 23.17 10.18 25.14
CA VAL A 86 23.73 11.55 25.18
C VAL A 86 23.02 12.42 26.20
N LEU A 87 21.68 12.37 26.25
CA LEU A 87 20.89 13.11 27.23
C LEU A 87 21.22 12.67 28.67
N PHE A 88 21.35 11.36 28.90
CA PHE A 88 21.70 10.81 30.20
C PHE A 88 23.11 11.22 30.65
N LEU A 89 24.10 11.18 29.75
CA LEU A 89 25.47 11.63 30.02
C LEU A 89 25.51 13.14 30.30
N PHE A 90 24.78 13.95 29.53
CA PHE A 90 24.68 15.39 29.77
C PHE A 90 24.05 15.69 31.13
N ALA A 91 22.94 15.03 31.48
CA ALA A 91 22.28 15.20 32.77
C ALA A 91 23.20 14.79 33.93
N SER A 92 23.88 13.65 33.80
CA SER A 92 24.84 13.16 34.80
C SER A 92 26.03 14.11 34.97
N GLY A 93 26.59 14.61 33.86
CA GLY A 93 27.68 15.60 33.87
C GLY A 93 27.24 16.95 34.45
N ALA A 94 26.02 17.39 34.14
CA ALA A 94 25.45 18.60 34.71
C ALA A 94 25.30 18.51 36.24
N LEU A 95 24.89 17.35 36.76
CA LEU A 95 24.83 17.07 38.20
C LEU A 95 26.22 16.97 38.83
N ALA A 96 27.16 16.25 38.21
CA ALA A 96 28.54 16.14 38.70
C ALA A 96 29.23 17.52 38.76
N SER A 97 29.02 18.38 37.76
CA SER A 97 29.56 19.75 37.76
C SER A 97 29.05 20.60 38.93
N ALA A 98 27.86 20.31 39.45
CA ALA A 98 27.32 21.02 40.61
C ALA A 98 27.98 20.57 41.93
N TYR A 99 28.57 19.37 41.97
CA TYR A 99 29.25 18.83 43.15
C TYR A 99 30.76 19.10 43.15
N ILE A 100 31.40 19.12 41.98
CA ILE A 100 32.86 19.19 41.82
C ILE A 100 33.36 20.63 41.67
N LEU A 101 32.63 21.49 40.94
CA LEU A 101 33.08 22.87 40.69
C LEU A 101 32.51 23.84 41.74
N PRO A 102 33.32 24.80 42.23
CA PRO A 102 32.81 25.87 43.07
C PRO A 102 31.75 26.67 42.31
N PRO A 103 30.66 27.08 42.97
CA PRO A 103 29.61 27.86 42.33
C PRO A 103 30.18 29.19 41.82
N PRO A 104 29.73 29.67 40.64
CA PRO A 104 30.23 30.91 40.09
C PRO A 104 29.92 32.09 41.02
N SER A 105 30.90 32.98 41.22
CA SER A 105 30.76 34.15 42.08
C SER A 105 29.83 35.18 41.44
N GLY A 106 28.60 35.26 41.93
CA GLY A 106 27.60 36.26 41.54
C GLY A 106 26.32 35.68 40.94
N LEU A 107 25.20 36.37 41.19
CA LEU A 107 23.87 35.97 40.71
C LEU A 107 23.81 35.89 39.18
N TYR A 108 24.41 36.86 38.47
CA TYR A 108 24.41 36.89 37.00
C TYR A 108 25.03 35.63 36.39
N ALA A 109 26.24 35.25 36.83
CA ALA A 109 26.95 34.09 36.30
C ALA A 109 26.23 32.76 36.62
N THR A 110 25.58 32.67 37.79
CA THR A 110 24.78 31.50 38.19
C THR A 110 23.54 31.35 37.30
N VAL A 111 22.82 32.46 37.07
CA VAL A 111 21.63 32.48 36.21
C VAL A 111 22.00 32.14 34.77
N GLN A 112 23.06 32.75 34.23
CA GLN A 112 23.53 32.47 32.86
C GLN A 112 23.88 30.99 32.66
N LEU A 113 24.62 30.38 33.60
CA LEU A 113 24.99 28.97 33.53
C LEU A 113 23.76 28.05 33.63
N THR A 114 22.82 28.38 34.52
CA THR A 114 21.60 27.61 34.73
C THR A 114 20.68 27.65 33.51
N VAL A 115 20.45 28.84 32.95
CA VAL A 115 19.66 29.02 31.73
C VAL A 115 20.30 28.28 30.55
N GLY A 116 21.63 28.33 30.41
CA GLY A 116 22.35 27.58 29.38
C GLY A 116 22.14 26.06 29.49
N LYS A 117 22.25 25.50 30.71
CA LYS A 117 22.00 24.07 30.95
C LYS A 117 20.57 23.66 30.61
N ILE A 118 19.58 24.47 30.99
CA ILE A 118 18.16 24.23 30.67
C ILE A 118 17.93 24.27 29.17
N LEU A 119 18.52 25.26 28.47
CA LEU A 119 18.38 25.39 27.02
C LEU A 119 18.95 24.16 26.31
N VAL A 120 20.17 23.74 26.64
CA VAL A 120 20.80 22.56 26.06
C VAL A 120 19.99 21.29 26.36
N PHE A 121 19.51 21.13 27.61
CA PHE A 121 18.65 20.00 27.98
C PHE A 121 17.35 19.98 27.17
N GLY A 122 16.72 21.14 26.97
CA GLY A 122 15.50 21.29 26.16
C GLY A 122 15.74 20.89 24.71
N VAL A 123 16.84 21.34 24.10
CA VAL A 123 17.21 20.98 22.72
C VAL A 123 17.46 19.47 22.59
N LEU A 124 18.19 18.87 23.53
CA LEU A 124 18.45 17.43 23.52
C LEU A 124 17.18 16.59 23.72
N THR A 125 16.29 17.03 24.60
CA THR A 125 14.98 16.39 24.82
C THR A 125 14.11 16.49 23.57
N PHE A 126 14.08 17.64 22.91
CA PHE A 126 13.37 17.81 21.65
C PHE A 126 13.94 16.92 20.54
N ALA A 127 15.27 16.81 20.44
CA ALA A 127 15.93 15.92 19.49
C ALA A 127 15.55 14.45 19.75
N LEU A 128 15.56 14.01 21.02
CA LEU A 128 15.11 12.67 21.41
C LEU A 128 13.65 12.42 21.02
N TYR A 129 12.76 13.38 21.30
CA TYR A 129 11.36 13.31 20.90
C TYR A 129 11.21 13.22 19.38
N PHE A 130 11.97 13.98 18.61
CA PHE A 130 11.96 13.95 17.16
C PHE A 130 12.40 12.58 16.60
N CYS A 131 13.48 12.00 17.14
CA CYS A 131 13.92 10.64 16.79
C CYS A 131 12.86 9.59 17.10
N ALA A 132 12.25 9.65 18.30
CA ALA A 132 11.20 8.73 18.70
C ALA A 132 9.97 8.86 17.79
N LYS A 133 9.53 10.09 17.49
CA LYS A 133 8.41 10.35 16.57
C LYS A 133 8.64 9.74 15.18
N ASN A 134 9.84 9.87 14.63
CA ASN A 134 10.19 9.27 13.34
C ASN A 134 10.19 7.73 13.41
N TYR A 135 10.70 7.14 14.49
CA TYR A 135 10.61 5.69 14.71
C TYR A 135 9.15 5.19 14.64
N PHE A 136 8.25 5.87 15.36
CA PHE A 136 6.84 5.50 15.38
C PHE A 136 6.14 5.70 14.04
N SER A 137 6.47 6.77 13.32
CA SER A 137 5.96 6.98 11.95
C SER A 137 6.38 5.85 11.01
N GLN A 138 7.65 5.43 11.05
CA GLN A 138 8.12 4.35 10.19
C GLN A 138 7.50 3.00 10.58
N LYS A 139 7.32 2.71 11.87
CA LYS A 139 6.59 1.51 12.30
C LYS A 139 5.12 1.52 11.91
N HIS A 140 4.46 2.68 11.98
CA HIS A 140 3.08 2.84 11.51
C HIS A 140 2.97 2.52 10.01
N ASN A 141 3.83 3.12 9.19
CA ASN A 141 3.86 2.89 7.75
C ASN A 141 4.17 1.42 7.40
N ALA A 142 5.13 0.81 8.09
CA ALA A 142 5.46 -0.60 7.90
C ALA A 142 4.26 -1.52 8.19
N VAL A 143 3.51 -1.28 9.27
CA VAL A 143 2.33 -2.07 9.63
C VAL A 143 1.20 -1.88 8.63
N ILE A 144 0.92 -0.66 8.18
CA ILE A 144 -0.10 -0.38 7.16
C ILE A 144 0.24 -1.10 5.86
N ASN A 145 1.49 -1.00 5.39
CA ASN A 145 1.90 -1.61 4.14
C ASN A 145 1.87 -3.14 4.21
N LYS A 146 2.27 -3.72 5.35
CA LYS A 146 2.13 -5.17 5.59
C LYS A 146 0.66 -5.61 5.61
N HIS A 147 -0.24 -4.81 6.19
CA HIS A 147 -1.67 -5.08 6.14
C HIS A 147 -2.19 -5.05 4.70
N ARG A 148 -1.84 -4.01 3.91
CA ARG A 148 -2.23 -3.88 2.50
C ARG A 148 -1.73 -5.05 1.66
N GLN A 149 -0.49 -5.47 1.86
CA GLN A 149 0.06 -6.68 1.22
C GLN A 149 -0.82 -7.90 1.53
N ASN A 150 -1.07 -8.19 2.81
CA ASN A 150 -1.84 -9.37 3.21
C ASN A 150 -3.29 -9.30 2.70
N ALA A 151 -3.87 -8.11 2.69
CA ALA A 151 -5.23 -7.88 2.22
C ALA A 151 -5.33 -8.07 0.70
N LEU A 152 -4.34 -7.63 -0.08
CA LEU A 152 -4.31 -7.85 -1.55
C LEU A 152 -4.16 -9.33 -1.91
N VAL A 153 -3.33 -10.09 -1.19
CA VAL A 153 -3.21 -11.54 -1.39
C VAL A 153 -4.54 -12.24 -1.10
N THR A 154 -5.25 -11.81 -0.07
CA THR A 154 -6.57 -12.38 0.28
C THR A 154 -7.67 -11.91 -0.68
N TYR A 155 -7.57 -10.68 -1.18
CA TYR A 155 -8.52 -10.09 -2.14
C TYR A 155 -8.64 -10.94 -3.39
N GLU A 156 -7.54 -11.45 -3.91
CA GLU A 156 -7.53 -12.33 -5.08
C GLU A 156 -8.40 -13.59 -4.86
N ALA A 157 -8.27 -14.22 -3.69
CA ALA A 157 -9.09 -15.38 -3.31
C ALA A 157 -10.57 -15.00 -3.15
N ILE A 158 -10.86 -13.82 -2.58
CA ILE A 158 -12.23 -13.30 -2.44
C ILE A 158 -12.86 -13.03 -3.80
N VAL A 159 -12.14 -12.40 -4.74
CA VAL A 159 -12.63 -12.13 -6.10
C VAL A 159 -12.94 -13.43 -6.84
N LYS A 160 -12.02 -14.41 -6.77
CA LYS A 160 -12.21 -15.73 -7.38
C LYS A 160 -13.42 -16.47 -6.80
N ALA A 161 -13.65 -16.38 -5.48
CA ALA A 161 -14.80 -17.00 -4.82
C ALA A 161 -16.13 -16.25 -5.04
N ALA A 162 -16.08 -14.93 -5.19
CA ALA A 162 -17.28 -14.10 -5.35
C ALA A 162 -17.83 -14.11 -6.78
N ALA A 163 -17.06 -14.52 -7.80
CA ALA A 163 -17.43 -14.44 -9.22
C ALA A 163 -18.83 -14.98 -9.59
N ASP A 164 -19.33 -15.99 -8.86
CA ASP A 164 -20.66 -16.60 -9.10
C ASP A 164 -21.78 -16.10 -8.16
N SER A 165 -21.54 -15.05 -7.37
CA SER A 165 -22.51 -14.56 -6.37
C SER A 165 -23.34 -13.37 -6.85
N ALA A 166 -24.60 -13.26 -6.41
CA ALA A 166 -25.42 -12.06 -6.66
C ALA A 166 -24.93 -10.81 -5.89
N ASN A 167 -24.02 -10.98 -4.92
CA ASN A 167 -23.56 -9.93 -4.00
C ASN A 167 -22.10 -9.52 -4.27
N THR A 168 -21.54 -9.87 -5.42
CA THR A 168 -20.13 -9.63 -5.77
C THR A 168 -19.73 -8.17 -5.59
N ASP A 169 -20.51 -7.24 -6.10
CA ASP A 169 -20.19 -5.81 -6.02
C ASP A 169 -20.13 -5.28 -4.58
N ILE A 170 -20.95 -5.82 -3.69
CA ILE A 170 -20.97 -5.47 -2.27
C ILE A 170 -19.71 -6.02 -1.58
N ILE A 171 -19.37 -7.27 -1.86
CA ILE A 171 -18.18 -7.94 -1.29
C ILE A 171 -16.90 -7.25 -1.78
N LEU A 172 -16.82 -6.93 -3.08
CA LEU A 172 -15.68 -6.25 -3.67
C LEU A 172 -15.52 -4.83 -3.14
N ASN A 173 -16.61 -4.05 -3.01
CA ASN A 173 -16.56 -2.72 -2.40
C ASN A 173 -16.10 -2.78 -0.93
N GLN A 174 -16.64 -3.73 -0.16
CA GLN A 174 -16.25 -3.90 1.23
C GLN A 174 -14.78 -4.31 1.34
N ALA A 175 -14.31 -5.23 0.50
CA ALA A 175 -12.92 -5.65 0.49
C ALA A 175 -11.97 -4.51 0.07
N ALA A 176 -12.33 -3.74 -0.95
CA ALA A 176 -11.58 -2.54 -1.36
C ALA A 176 -11.50 -1.50 -0.24
N SER A 177 -12.60 -1.27 0.48
CA SER A 177 -12.64 -0.41 1.67
C SER A 177 -11.67 -0.91 2.74
N CYS A 178 -11.67 -2.20 3.07
CA CYS A 178 -10.73 -2.77 4.03
C CYS A 178 -9.26 -2.61 3.63
N ILE A 179 -8.92 -2.72 2.35
CA ILE A 179 -7.54 -2.59 1.86
C ILE A 179 -7.03 -1.14 1.94
N PHE A 180 -7.87 -0.17 1.57
CA PHE A 180 -7.41 1.21 1.34
C PHE A 180 -7.79 2.22 2.41
N VAL A 181 -8.76 1.92 3.28
CA VAL A 181 -9.14 2.82 4.39
C VAL A 181 -7.95 3.04 5.33
N PRO A 182 -7.70 4.30 5.76
CA PRO A 182 -6.68 4.61 6.76
C PRO A 182 -6.89 3.81 8.04
N GLN A 183 -5.91 2.97 8.41
CA GLN A 183 -5.96 2.18 9.63
C GLN A 183 -5.18 2.88 10.74
N ASN A 184 -5.82 3.08 11.90
CA ASN A 184 -5.12 3.56 13.08
C ASN A 184 -4.41 2.38 13.75
N THR A 185 -3.08 2.42 13.81
CA THR A 185 -2.26 1.42 14.47
C THR A 185 -1.89 1.86 15.89
N GLY A 186 -1.39 0.95 16.73
CA GLY A 186 -0.80 1.32 18.02
C GLY A 186 0.37 2.32 17.93
N TYR A 187 0.99 2.46 16.75
CA TYR A 187 2.10 3.39 16.50
C TYR A 187 1.66 4.79 16.08
N SER A 188 0.43 4.96 15.60
CA SER A 188 -0.16 6.27 15.30
C SER A 188 -0.76 6.94 16.54
N ALA A 189 -0.85 6.20 17.65
CA ALA A 189 -1.41 6.65 18.91
C ALA A 189 -0.39 7.15 19.95
N LEU A 190 0.83 7.54 19.55
CA LEU A 190 1.60 8.48 20.37
C LEU A 190 1.05 9.89 20.23
N LYS A 191 -0.19 10.06 20.70
CA LYS A 191 -0.52 11.27 21.44
C LYS A 191 0.26 11.19 22.74
N VAL A 192 1.55 11.55 22.71
CA VAL A 192 2.24 12.05 23.90
C VAL A 192 1.29 13.07 24.51
N GLY A 193 0.85 12.80 25.74
CA GLY A 193 -0.43 13.24 26.29
C GLY A 193 -0.85 14.64 25.89
N ASN A 194 -2.07 14.74 25.36
CA ASN A 194 -2.89 15.95 25.28
C ASN A 194 -2.11 17.28 25.19
N VAL A 195 -1.16 17.40 24.24
CA VAL A 195 -0.87 18.71 23.68
C VAL A 195 -2.13 19.02 22.89
N PRO A 196 -2.93 20.04 23.24
CA PRO A 196 -4.09 20.40 22.46
C PRO A 196 -3.59 20.79 21.08
N THR A 197 -3.58 19.84 20.15
CA THR A 197 -3.49 20.10 18.74
C THR A 197 -4.61 21.08 18.49
N THR A 198 -4.22 22.31 18.20
CA THR A 198 -5.10 23.44 17.93
C THR A 198 -6.28 22.95 17.10
N THR A 199 -7.41 22.75 17.77
CA THR A 199 -8.71 22.83 17.12
C THR A 199 -8.67 24.19 16.44
N SER A 200 -8.46 24.16 15.13
CA SER A 200 -8.49 25.35 14.29
C SER A 200 -9.66 26.21 14.78
N PRO A 201 -9.46 27.50 15.09
CA PRO A 201 -10.54 28.36 15.61
C PRO A 201 -11.78 28.33 14.72
N MET A 202 -11.64 27.94 13.45
CA MET A 202 -12.72 27.62 12.53
C MET A 202 -13.68 26.52 13.04
N ASN A 203 -13.21 25.45 13.67
CA ASN A 203 -14.08 24.41 14.24
C ASN A 203 -14.81 24.87 15.50
N PHE A 204 -14.23 25.81 16.26
CA PHE A 204 -14.90 26.41 17.41
C PHE A 204 -15.98 27.39 16.97
N LEU A 205 -15.71 28.19 15.92
CA LEU A 205 -16.68 29.11 15.32
C LEU A 205 -17.83 28.36 14.62
N LEU A 206 -17.55 27.26 13.92
CA LEU A 206 -18.58 26.45 13.28
C LEU A 206 -19.47 25.76 14.32
N LYS A 207 -18.89 25.24 15.42
CA LYS A 207 -19.67 24.62 16.50
C LYS A 207 -20.52 25.65 17.28
N GLN A 208 -20.03 26.87 17.43
CA GLN A 208 -20.79 27.95 18.08
C GLN A 208 -21.86 28.55 17.15
N ALA A 209 -21.68 28.47 15.83
CA ALA A 209 -22.66 28.88 14.83
C ALA A 209 -23.74 27.81 14.56
N SER A 210 -23.45 26.53 14.79
CA SER A 210 -24.37 25.41 14.59
C SER A 210 -25.08 24.98 15.88
N GLY A 211 -25.63 25.94 16.63
CA GLY A 211 -26.16 25.76 17.98
C GLY A 211 -26.84 24.42 18.27
N GLU A 212 -26.17 23.64 19.11
CA GLU A 212 -26.71 22.78 20.18
C GLU A 212 -25.89 23.03 21.45
#